data_AF-A0A156XNI3-F1
#
_entry.id   AF-A0A156XNI3-F1
#
_cell.length_a   1.000
_cell.length_b   1.000
_cell.length_c   1.000
_cell.angle_alpha   90.00
_cell.angle_beta   90.00
_cell.angle_gamma   90.00
#
_symmetry.space_group_name_H-M   'P 1'
#
loop_
_entity.id
_entity.type
_entity.pdbx_description
1 polymer ?
#
loop_
_entity_poly.entity_id
_entity_poly.type
_entity_poly.pdbx_seq_one_letter_code
_entity_poly.pdbx_strand_id
1 'polypeptide(L)' 'MTYELAFDPRALKEWSKLGETVKDQFKKKLADVLVNPRVIVWSIRFRTTL' A
#
# COMPACT_ATOMS: atom_id res chain seq x y z
N MET A 1 -11.74 9.98 -9.44
CA MET A 1 -11.69 8.56 -9.85
C MET A 1 -11.59 7.74 -8.59
N THR A 2 -12.70 7.18 -8.12
CA THR A 2 -12.72 6.33 -6.92
C THR A 2 -12.63 4.89 -7.38
N TYR A 3 -11.49 4.26 -7.13
CA TYR A 3 -11.35 2.81 -7.35
C TYR A 3 -11.98 2.06 -6.18
N GLU A 4 -12.51 0.88 -6.45
CA GLU A 4 -13.00 -0.01 -5.39
C GLU A 4 -11.87 -0.91 -4.92
N LEU A 5 -11.73 -1.03 -3.59
CA LEU A 5 -10.75 -1.90 -2.98
C LEU A 5 -11.34 -3.30 -2.81
N ALA A 6 -10.80 -4.28 -3.56
CA ALA A 6 -11.10 -5.69 -3.36
C ALA A 6 -9.86 -6.42 -2.83
N PHE A 7 -10.04 -7.21 -1.79
CA PHE A 7 -8.99 -8.09 -1.27
C PHE A 7 -9.12 -9.48 -1.88
N ASP A 8 -8.00 -10.04 -2.32
CA ASP A 8 -7.93 -11.48 -2.61
C ASP A 8 -8.19 -12.28 -1.31
N PRO A 9 -8.92 -13.40 -1.36
CA PRO A 9 -9.18 -14.23 -0.18
C PRO A 9 -7.92 -14.67 0.57
N ARG A 10 -6.79 -14.86 -0.11
CA ARG A 10 -5.49 -15.17 0.51
C ARG A 10 -4.94 -13.95 1.24
N ALA A 11 -5.02 -12.77 0.62
CA ALA A 11 -4.59 -11.51 1.24
C ALA A 11 -5.43 -11.16 2.47
N LEU A 12 -6.73 -11.48 2.49
CA LEU A 12 -7.60 -11.24 3.66
C LEU A 12 -7.21 -12.13 4.86
N LYS A 13 -6.79 -13.37 4.60
CA LYS A 13 -6.25 -14.27 5.64
C LYS A 13 -4.96 -13.72 6.23
N GLU A 14 -4.03 -13.25 5.40
CA GLU A 14 -2.79 -12.62 5.86
C GLU A 14 -3.05 -11.29 6.57
N TRP A 15 -3.98 -10.49 6.05
CA TRP A 15 -4.43 -9.24 6.69
C TRP A 15 -4.89 -9.50 8.12
N SER A 16 -5.68 -10.55 8.35
CA SER A 16 -6.20 -10.88 9.67
C SER A 16 -5.09 -11.19 10.69
N LYS A 17 -3.97 -11.79 10.24
CA LYS A 17 -2.81 -12.11 11.08
C LYS A 17 -1.96 -10.89 11.47
N LEU A 18 -2.11 -9.75 10.76
CA LEU A 18 -1.37 -8.53 11.09
C LEU A 18 -1.83 -7.93 12.42
N GLY A 19 -0.88 -7.39 13.18
CA GLY A 19 -1.15 -6.57 14.35
C GLY A 19 -1.90 -5.27 13.99
N GLU A 20 -2.62 -4.72 14.97
CA GLU A 20 -3.52 -3.58 14.78
C GLU A 20 -2.79 -2.32 14.30
N THR A 21 -1.60 -2.06 14.85
CA THR A 21 -0.73 -0.94 14.46
C THR A 21 -0.30 -1.02 12.99
N VAL A 22 0.02 -2.22 12.50
CA VAL A 22 0.42 -2.45 11.11
C VAL A 22 -0.77 -2.30 10.18
N LYS A 23 -1.94 -2.84 10.56
CA LYS A 23 -3.19 -2.66 9.79
C LYS A 23 -3.52 -1.18 9.59
N ASP A 24 -3.38 -0.36 10.62
CA ASP A 24 -3.69 1.08 10.51
C ASP A 24 -2.72 1.83 9.60
N GLN A 25 -1.43 1.48 9.60
CA GLN A 25 -0.47 2.03 8.64
C GLN A 25 -0.83 1.64 7.20
N PHE A 26 -1.22 0.39 6.96
CA PHE A 26 -1.64 -0.05 5.63
C PHE A 26 -2.94 0.60 5.17
N LYS A 27 -3.94 0.78 6.06
CA LYS A 27 -5.19 1.48 5.71
C LYS A 27 -4.92 2.89 5.19
N LYS A 28 -4.02 3.63 5.84
CA LYS A 28 -3.63 4.98 5.38
C LYS A 28 -3.05 4.95 3.97
N LYS A 29 -2.08 4.06 3.72
CA LYS A 29 -1.50 3.92 2.38
C LYS A 29 -2.50 3.45 1.32
N LEU A 30 -3.41 2.53 1.68
CA LEU A 30 -4.46 2.07 0.77
C LEU A 30 -5.41 3.21 0.38
N ALA A 31 -5.78 4.08 1.31
CA ALA A 31 -6.57 5.27 1.00
C ALA A 31 -5.87 6.18 -0.01
N ASP A 32 -4.56 6.41 0.16
CA ASP A 32 -3.76 7.21 -0.79
C ASP A 32 -3.70 6.57 -2.19
N VAL A 33 -3.55 5.24 -2.25
CA VAL A 33 -3.53 4.47 -3.51
C VAL A 33 -4.88 4.51 -4.21
N LEU A 34 -5.99 4.53 -3.48
CA LEU A 34 -7.33 4.63 -4.07
C LEU A 34 -7.58 5.98 -4.73
N VAL A 35 -6.93 7.04 -4.25
CA VAL A 35 -6.97 8.37 -4.87
C VAL A 35 -6.06 8.44 -6.10
N ASN A 36 -4.85 7.87 -6.02
CA ASN A 36 -3.91 7.80 -7.13
C ASN A 36 -3.25 6.41 -7.21
N PRO A 37 -3.78 5.49 -8.03
CA PRO A 37 -3.32 4.09 -8.06
C PRO A 37 -1.92 3.93 -8.63
N ARG A 38 -1.40 4.92 -9.37
CA ARG A 38 -0.01 4.93 -9.84
C ARG A 38 0.88 5.58 -8.79
N VAL A 39 1.31 4.78 -7.83
CA VAL A 39 2.45 5.17 -6.98
C VAL A 39 3.72 4.99 -7.82
N ILE A 40 4.30 6.10 -8.29
CA ILE A 40 5.64 6.11 -8.92
C ILE A 40 6.65 5.87 -7.79
N VAL A 41 6.88 4.61 -7.44
CA VAL A 41 7.94 4.18 -6.51
C VAL A 41 9.16 3.71 -7.29
N TRP A 42 9.49 4.39 -8.39
CA TRP A 42 10.71 4.08 -9.14
C TRP A 42 11.47 5.33 -9.54
N SER A 43 11.88 6.08 -8.52
CA SER A 43 13.20 6.66 -8.55
C SER A 43 13.81 6.44 -7.18
N ILE A 44 14.27 5.21 -6.96
CA ILE A 44 15.43 5.00 -6.09
C ILE A 44 16.54 5.78 -6.80
N ARG A 45 16.64 7.07 -6.47
CA ARG A 45 17.77 7.90 -6.85
C ARG A 45 18.92 7.28 -6.06
N PHE A 46 19.59 6.29 -6.66
CA PHE A 46 20.95 5.94 -6.30
C PHE A 46 21.73 7.24 -6.39
N ARG A 47 21.86 7.92 -5.25
CA ARG A 47 22.78 9.02 -5.10
C ARG A 47 24.15 8.34 -5.01
N THR A 48 24.69 7.95 -6.16
CA THR A 48 26.11 7.65 -6.27
C THR A 48 26.83 8.94 -5.95
N THR A 49 27.45 8.97 -4.78
CA THR A 49 28.41 9.99 -4.39
C THR A 49 29.52 10.01 -5.46
N LEU A 50 29.68 11.14 -6.13
CA LEU A 50 30.97 11.54 -6.69
C LEU A 50 31.70 12.34 -5.62
#